data_AF-A0A963PLN9-F1
#
_entry.id   AF-A0A963PLN9-F1
#
_cell.length_a   1.000
_cell.length_b   1.000
_cell.length_c   1.000
_cell.angle_alpha   90.00
_cell.angle_beta   90.00
_cell.angle_gamma   90.00
#
_symmetry.space_group_name_H-M   'P 1'
#
loop_
_entity.id
_entity.type
_entity.pdbx_description
1 polymer ?
#
loop_
_entity_poly.entity_id
_entity_poly.type
_entity_poly.pdbx_seq_one_letter_code
_entity_poly.pdbx_strand_id
1 'polypeptide(L)'
;MTVPLALAVPADGAIEGTWGGDRLRLVVDAKGAGRVELDCAGGAIAGPLMLNDKGTFAAAGTFEQYRAGPQRADGAAAVEKARYEGTVEGETMTLSIWPEGAAKPQIFKLRKGAAVKLVRCL
;
A
#
# COMPACT_ATOMS: atom_id res chain seq x y z
N MET A 1 32.21 -19.77 -16.47
CA MET A 1 30.95 -18.99 -16.53
C MET A 1 30.41 -18.89 -15.12
N THR A 2 30.76 -17.82 -14.41
CA THR A 2 30.37 -17.56 -13.02
C THR A 2 29.18 -16.62 -13.03
N VAL A 3 28.00 -17.14 -12.66
CA VAL A 3 26.79 -16.35 -12.46
C VAL A 3 26.93 -15.64 -11.10
N PRO A 4 26.83 -14.31 -11.00
CA PRO A 4 26.82 -13.67 -9.70
C PRO A 4 25.47 -13.99 -9.03
N LEU A 5 25.51 -14.66 -7.88
CA LEU A 5 24.39 -14.66 -6.94
C LEU A 5 24.17 -13.19 -6.54
N ALA A 6 23.11 -12.57 -7.07
CA ALA A 6 22.58 -11.36 -6.50
C ALA A 6 22.07 -11.72 -5.10
N LEU A 7 22.83 -11.34 -4.07
CA LEU A 7 22.35 -11.32 -2.70
C LEU A 7 21.22 -10.29 -2.65
N ALA A 8 19.98 -10.76 -2.72
CA ALA A 8 18.84 -9.98 -2.27
C ALA A 8 19.10 -9.67 -0.80
N VAL A 9 19.47 -8.43 -0.50
CA VAL A 9 19.65 -7.97 0.88
C VAL A 9 18.28 -8.13 1.55
N PRO A 10 18.14 -8.89 2.65
CA PRO A 10 16.88 -8.91 3.38
C PRO A 10 16.64 -7.48 3.83
N ALA A 11 15.54 -6.90 3.35
CA ALA A 11 15.14 -5.56 3.71
C ALA A 11 14.54 -5.61 5.12
N ASP A 12 15.29 -6.04 6.13
CA ASP A 12 14.88 -5.90 7.52
C ASP A 12 14.89 -4.41 7.85
N GLY A 13 13.71 -3.82 8.04
CA GLY A 13 13.65 -2.38 8.21
C GLY A 13 12.24 -1.81 8.26
N ALA A 14 12.15 -0.65 8.89
CA ALA A 14 10.97 0.18 8.82
C ALA A 14 10.75 0.64 7.37
N ILE A 15 9.51 0.54 6.90
CA ILE A 15 9.11 1.11 5.62
C ILE A 15 8.75 2.57 5.88
N GLU A 16 9.32 3.48 5.10
CA GLU A 16 9.06 4.90 5.21
C GLU A 16 8.99 5.57 3.83
N GLY A 17 8.40 6.76 3.79
CA GLY A 17 8.37 7.63 2.62
C GLY A 17 7.23 7.36 1.66
N THR A 18 7.35 7.92 0.45
CA THR A 18 6.31 7.80 -0.59
C THR A 18 6.63 6.67 -1.54
N TRP A 19 5.62 5.88 -1.89
CA TRP A 19 5.65 4.79 -2.83
C TRP A 19 4.55 5.00 -3.85
N GLY A 20 4.89 4.96 -5.14
CA GLY A 20 3.95 5.26 -6.21
C GLY A 20 3.87 4.17 -7.26
N GLY A 21 2.65 3.82 -7.66
CA GLY A 21 2.37 2.95 -8.81
C GLY A 21 1.45 3.63 -9.81
N ASP A 22 0.86 2.85 -10.73
CA ASP A 22 0.04 3.41 -11.82
C ASP A 22 -1.22 4.15 -11.31
N ARG A 23 -1.87 3.60 -10.29
CA ARG A 23 -3.17 4.07 -9.76
C ARG A 23 -3.25 4.04 -8.24
N LEU A 24 -2.10 3.97 -7.58
CA LEU A 24 -1.99 3.89 -6.13
C LEU A 24 -0.80 4.70 -5.64
N ARG A 25 -1.03 5.51 -4.62
CA ARG A 25 0.02 6.12 -3.81
C ARG A 25 -0.07 5.58 -2.39
N LEU A 26 1.07 5.18 -1.84
CA LEU A 26 1.24 4.87 -0.43
C LEU A 26 2.22 5.88 0.17
N VAL A 27 1.83 6.53 1.26
CA VAL A 27 2.71 7.39 2.05
C VAL A 27 2.84 6.75 3.43
N VAL A 28 4.07 6.45 3.83
CA VAL A 28 4.37 5.91 5.17
C VAL A 28 5.10 6.99 5.96
N ASP A 29 4.55 7.35 7.12
CA ASP A 29 5.13 8.35 7.99
C ASP A 29 6.34 7.81 8.78
N ALA A 30 7.03 8.71 9.49
CA ALA A 30 8.21 8.36 10.30
C ALA A 30 7.89 7.46 11.52
N LYS A 31 6.61 7.18 11.80
CA LYS A 31 6.17 6.22 12.82
C LYS A 31 5.77 4.89 12.19
N GLY A 32 5.86 4.75 10.87
CA GLY A 32 5.49 3.56 10.12
C GLY A 32 3.99 3.41 9.86
N ALA A 33 3.16 4.42 10.15
CA ALA A 33 1.75 4.41 9.77
C ALA A 33 1.58 4.81 8.30
N GLY A 34 0.68 4.13 7.59
CA GLY A 34 0.53 4.27 6.15
C GLY A 34 -0.79 4.94 5.76
N ARG A 35 -0.78 5.73 4.69
CA ARG A 35 -1.97 6.22 3.98
C ARG A 35 -1.93 5.73 2.55
N VAL A 36 -2.99 5.04 2.15
CA VAL A 36 -3.18 4.53 0.78
C VAL A 36 -4.21 5.40 0.07
N GLU A 37 -3.87 5.83 -1.13
CA GLU A 37 -4.73 6.62 -2.00
C GLU A 37 -4.83 5.92 -3.35
N LEU A 38 -6.05 5.57 -3.75
CA LEU A 38 -6.39 5.07 -5.07
C LEU A 38 -7.36 6.04 -5.76
N ASP A 39 -7.63 5.79 -7.02
CA ASP A 39 -8.57 6.60 -7.81
C ASP A 39 -10.00 6.58 -7.24
N CYS A 40 -10.52 5.38 -6.92
CA CYS A 40 -11.87 5.19 -6.37
C CYS A 40 -11.85 4.67 -4.94
N ALA A 41 -10.74 4.76 -4.23
CA ALA A 41 -10.64 4.21 -2.88
C ALA A 41 -9.53 4.87 -2.08
N GLY A 42 -9.59 4.71 -0.77
CA GLY A 42 -8.55 5.15 0.13
C GLY A 42 -8.44 4.21 1.32
N GLY A 43 -7.36 4.35 2.08
CA GLY A 43 -7.12 3.52 3.25
C GLY A 43 -6.11 4.10 4.21
N ALA A 44 -6.11 3.55 5.42
CA ALA A 44 -5.08 3.80 6.41
C ALA A 44 -4.51 2.46 6.88
N ILE A 45 -3.22 2.42 7.13
CA ILE A 45 -2.49 1.28 7.69
C ILE A 45 -2.05 1.70 9.09
N ALA A 46 -2.41 0.90 10.09
CA ALA A 46 -2.23 1.27 11.50
C ALA A 46 -0.74 1.46 11.90
N GLY A 47 0.16 0.75 11.24
CA GLY A 47 1.59 0.81 11.50
C GLY A 47 2.01 0.22 12.87
N PRO A 48 3.31 0.17 13.16
CA PRO A 48 4.41 0.46 12.23
C PRO A 48 4.57 -0.62 11.15
N LEU A 49 4.83 -0.22 9.91
CA LEU A 49 5.16 -1.13 8.83
C LEU A 49 6.62 -1.60 8.94
N MET A 50 6.79 -2.85 9.37
CA MET A 50 8.09 -3.50 9.48
C MET A 50 8.18 -4.69 8.54
N LEU A 51 9.28 -4.73 7.80
CA LEU A 51 9.63 -5.88 6.97
C LEU A 51 10.29 -6.96 7.84
N ASN A 52 10.01 -8.21 7.51
CA ASN A 52 10.71 -9.38 8.05
C ASN A 52 11.90 -9.78 7.16
N ASP A 53 12.60 -10.85 7.58
CA ASP A 53 13.79 -11.40 6.92
C ASP A 53 13.57 -11.79 5.44
N LYS A 54 12.31 -11.90 4.99
CA LYS A 54 11.93 -12.20 3.60
C LYS A 54 11.60 -10.94 2.80
N GLY A 55 11.79 -9.75 3.36
CA GLY A 55 11.37 -8.48 2.78
C GLY A 55 9.86 -8.36 2.67
N THR A 56 9.09 -8.99 3.55
CA THR A 56 7.62 -8.87 3.54
C THR A 56 7.06 -8.26 4.81
N PHE A 57 5.90 -7.61 4.71
CA PHE A 57 5.16 -7.09 5.84
C PHE A 57 3.68 -7.49 5.75
N ALA A 58 3.02 -7.53 6.91
CA ALA A 58 1.58 -7.64 7.01
C ALA A 58 1.07 -6.68 8.10
N ALA A 59 0.04 -5.91 7.80
CA ALA A 59 -0.52 -4.94 8.73
C ALA A 59 -2.04 -4.83 8.58
N ALA A 60 -2.70 -4.57 9.71
CA ALA A 60 -4.12 -4.23 9.72
C ALA A 60 -4.32 -2.74 9.40
N GLY A 61 -5.50 -2.44 8.88
CA GLY A 61 -5.87 -1.08 8.56
C GLY A 61 -7.34 -0.98 8.18
N THR A 62 -7.66 0.11 7.49
CA THR A 62 -8.99 0.41 6.97
C THR A 62 -8.95 0.60 5.48
N PHE A 63 -10.07 0.34 4.82
CA PHE A 63 -10.25 0.55 3.39
C PHE A 63 -11.64 1.13 3.15
N GLU A 64 -11.72 2.14 2.30
CA GLU A 64 -12.96 2.81 1.94
C GLU A 64 -13.05 2.87 0.42
N GLN A 65 -14.20 2.47 -0.12
CA GLN A 65 -14.51 2.65 -1.53
C GLN A 65 -15.31 3.94 -1.74
N TYR A 66 -14.82 4.78 -2.64
CA TYR A 66 -15.47 6.01 -3.07
C TYR A 66 -16.43 5.72 -4.22
N ARG A 67 -17.58 6.40 -4.21
CA ARG A 67 -18.55 6.36 -5.30
C ARG A 67 -18.32 7.53 -6.26
N ALA A 68 -18.81 7.37 -7.48
CA ALA A 68 -18.90 8.43 -8.47
C ALA A 68 -19.77 9.59 -7.95
N GLY A 69 -19.38 10.83 -8.28
CA GLY A 69 -20.08 12.04 -7.90
C GLY A 69 -19.73 12.62 -6.50
N PRO A 70 -20.34 13.75 -6.12
CA PRO A 70 -20.06 14.41 -4.85
C PRO A 70 -20.40 13.53 -3.65
N GLN A 71 -19.39 13.13 -2.87
CA GLN A 71 -19.57 12.42 -1.62
C GLN A 71 -19.55 13.41 -0.45
N ARG A 72 -20.51 13.29 0.46
CA ARG A 72 -20.61 14.12 1.65
C ARG A 72 -19.38 13.91 2.54
N ALA A 73 -18.67 14.99 2.86
CA ALA A 73 -17.54 14.93 3.79
C ALA A 73 -17.96 14.52 5.22
N ASP A 74 -19.22 14.78 5.58
CA ASP A 74 -19.87 14.40 6.84
C ASP A 74 -20.66 13.08 6.77
N GLY A 75 -20.74 12.48 5.58
CA GLY A 75 -21.39 11.19 5.40
C GLY A 75 -20.57 10.08 6.04
N ALA A 76 -21.24 9.10 6.67
CA ALA A 76 -20.56 7.89 7.12
C ALA A 76 -19.95 7.17 5.90
N ALA A 77 -18.66 7.36 5.71
CA ALA A 77 -17.84 6.56 4.84
C ALA A 77 -18.04 5.08 5.20
N ALA A 78 -18.30 4.22 4.21
CA ALA A 78 -18.30 2.78 4.41
C ALA A 78 -16.84 2.33 4.55
N VAL A 79 -16.27 2.60 5.72
CA VAL A 79 -14.91 2.22 6.08
C VAL A 79 -14.95 0.80 6.60
N GLU A 80 -14.36 -0.11 5.84
CA GLU A 80 -14.23 -1.51 6.18
C GLU A 80 -12.84 -1.78 6.75
N LYS A 81 -12.68 -2.87 7.52
CA LYS A 81 -11.33 -3.31 7.90
C LYS A 81 -10.63 -3.84 6.66
N ALA A 82 -9.31 -3.74 6.65
CA ALA A 82 -8.50 -4.34 5.60
C ALA A 82 -7.18 -4.87 6.14
N ARG A 83 -6.66 -5.88 5.46
CA ARG A 83 -5.32 -6.40 5.67
C ARG A 83 -4.44 -6.00 4.49
N TYR A 84 -3.30 -5.42 4.81
CA TYR A 84 -2.29 -4.98 3.86
C TYR A 84 -1.10 -5.91 3.96
N GLU A 85 -0.70 -6.48 2.84
CA GLU A 85 0.50 -7.32 2.74
C GLU A 85 1.38 -6.75 1.66
N GLY A 86 2.67 -6.63 1.91
CA GLY A 86 3.57 -6.17 0.87
C GLY A 86 4.90 -6.90 0.88
N THR A 87 5.47 -7.02 -0.31
CA THR A 87 6.80 -7.56 -0.56
C THR A 87 7.65 -6.45 -1.14
N VAL A 88 8.79 -6.16 -0.53
CA VAL A 88 9.71 -5.11 -0.95
C VAL A 88 11.00 -5.76 -1.45
N GLU A 89 11.35 -5.45 -2.70
CA GLU A 89 12.56 -5.90 -3.37
C GLU A 89 13.30 -4.65 -3.88
N GLY A 90 14.27 -4.19 -3.09
CA GLY A 90 15.01 -2.95 -3.36
C GLY A 90 14.09 -1.72 -3.36
N GLU A 91 13.93 -1.08 -4.52
CA GLU A 91 13.06 0.09 -4.69
C GLU A 91 11.63 -0.25 -5.13
N THR A 92 11.33 -1.54 -5.34
CA THR A 92 10.01 -1.98 -5.82
C THR A 92 9.23 -2.63 -4.68
N MET A 93 7.95 -2.31 -4.57
CA MET A 93 7.02 -2.92 -3.63
C MET A 93 5.84 -3.52 -4.38
N THR A 94 5.52 -4.78 -4.09
CA THR A 94 4.22 -5.37 -4.47
C THR A 94 3.31 -5.27 -3.27
N LEU A 95 2.23 -4.50 -3.36
CA LEU A 95 1.25 -4.30 -2.30
C LEU A 95 -0.05 -5.06 -2.64
N SER A 96 -0.48 -5.92 -1.73
CA SER A 96 -1.75 -6.64 -1.76
C SER A 96 -2.68 -6.07 -0.69
N ILE A 97 -3.86 -5.63 -1.11
CA ILE A 97 -4.90 -5.10 -0.23
C ILE A 97 -6.04 -6.10 -0.17
N TRP A 98 -6.40 -6.52 1.05
CA TRP A 98 -7.50 -7.42 1.34
C TRP A 98 -8.57 -6.69 2.16
N PRO A 99 -9.53 -6.02 1.51
CA PRO A 99 -10.72 -5.51 2.20
C PRO A 99 -11.49 -6.67 2.85
N GLU A 100 -12.12 -6.41 4.00
CA GLU A 100 -12.95 -7.38 4.70
C GLU A 100 -14.09 -7.86 3.79
N GLY A 101 -14.26 -9.18 3.65
CA GLY A 101 -15.26 -9.77 2.76
C GLY A 101 -14.89 -9.82 1.27
N ALA A 102 -13.74 -9.29 0.86
CA ALA A 102 -13.27 -9.41 -0.52
C ALA A 102 -12.85 -10.86 -0.85
N ALA A 103 -13.32 -11.37 -1.99
CA ALA A 103 -12.95 -12.71 -2.45
C ALA A 103 -11.51 -12.82 -2.97
N LYS A 104 -10.89 -11.70 -3.38
CA LYS A 104 -9.55 -11.63 -3.97
C LYS A 104 -8.84 -10.36 -3.52
N PRO A 105 -7.50 -10.37 -3.40
CA PRO A 105 -6.73 -9.17 -3.10
C PRO A 105 -6.65 -8.25 -4.30
N GLN A 106 -6.56 -6.95 -4.03
CA GLN A 106 -6.14 -5.96 -5.02
C GLN A 106 -4.61 -5.83 -4.96
N ILE A 107 -3.94 -6.17 -6.07
CA ILE A 107 -2.48 -6.22 -6.13
C ILE A 107 -1.97 -5.05 -6.96
N PHE A 108 -1.00 -4.32 -6.42
CA PHE A 108 -0.38 -3.16 -7.05
C PHE A 108 1.13 -3.26 -7.00
N LYS A 109 1.80 -2.76 -8.05
CA LYS A 109 3.25 -2.56 -8.05
C LYS A 109 3.53 -1.08 -7.81
N LEU A 110 4.37 -0.79 -6.83
CA LEU A 110 4.79 0.54 -6.43
C LEU A 110 6.30 0.64 -6.54
N ARG A 111 6.79 1.85 -6.77
CA ARG A 111 8.20 2.18 -6.73
C ARG A 111 8.45 3.32 -5.73
N LYS A 112 9.54 3.20 -4.98
CA LYS A 112 9.96 4.21 -4.00
C LYS A 112 10.16 5.57 -4.69
N GLY A 113 9.57 6.62 -4.12
CA GLY A 113 9.66 7.99 -4.61
C GLY A 113 8.94 8.29 -5.94
N ALA A 114 8.27 7.31 -6.55
CA ALA A 114 7.60 7.53 -7.83
C ALA A 114 6.40 8.48 -7.69
N ALA A 115 6.29 9.39 -8.65
CA ALA A 115 5.11 10.24 -8.78
C ALA A 115 3.92 9.42 -9.29
N VAL A 116 2.72 9.75 -8.80
CA VAL A 116 1.47 9.08 -9.19
C VAL A 116 0.49 10.14 -9.63
N LYS A 117 -0.19 9.90 -10.75
CA LYS A 117 -1.32 10.71 -11.17
C LYS A 117 -2.60 9.98 -10.78
N LEU A 118 -3.20 10.38 -9.66
CA LEU A 118 -4.50 9.85 -9.24
C LEU A 118 -5.63 10.68 -9.86
N VAL A 119 -6.61 10.00 -10.43
CA VAL A 119 -7.84 10.60 -10.97
C VAL A 119 -8.99 10.10 -10.13
N ARG A 120 -9.67 11.01 -9.41
CA ARG A 120 -10.85 10.65 -8.61
C ARG A 120 -11.96 10.14 -9.54
N CYS A 121 -12.68 9.12 -9.07
CA CYS A 121 -13.71 8.50 -9.88
C CYS A 121 -14.88 9.46 -10.10
N LEU A 122 -15.19 9.68 -11.39
CA LEU A 122 -16.23 10.59 -11.87
C LEU A 122 -17.57 9.87 -11.98
#